data_AF-X1QK46-F1
#
_entry.id   AF-X1QK46-F1
#
_cell.length_a   1.000
_cell.length_b   1.000
_cell.length_c   1.000
_cell.angle_alpha   90.00
_cell.angle_beta   90.00
_cell.angle_gamma   90.00
#
_symmetry.space_group_name_H-M   'P 1'
#
loop_
_entity.id
_entity.type
_entity.pdbx_description
1 polymer ?
#
loop_
_entity_poly.entity_id
_entity_poly.type
_entity_poly.pdbx_seq_one_letter_code
_entity_poly.pdbx_strand_id
1 'polypeptide(L)'
;YRRDVLKHIYTSNEHPDITKTPIPLWELIDMKKYASMNVQYSRGCPFNCEFCDIIILDGHRPRTKDKHQIVAEFEALYRQGWRDGVFIVDDNFIGNKRKLKAETLPALIRWSQGRKYPFWFSTEASINLADDEELMQLMTKAGFDTVFVGIETPNEESQF
;
A
#
# COMPACT_ATOMS: atom_id res chain seq x y z
N TYR A 1 13.68 3.81 -24.35
CA TYR A 1 13.54 3.83 -25.82
C TYR A 1 13.86 5.23 -26.34
N ARG A 2 15.05 5.43 -26.88
CA ARG A 2 15.34 6.54 -27.81
C ARG A 2 16.04 5.86 -28.98
N ARG A 3 15.39 5.80 -30.15
CA ARG A 3 15.94 5.37 -31.47
C ARG A 3 15.85 3.88 -31.89
N ASP A 4 14.82 3.12 -31.54
CA ASP A 4 14.52 1.76 -32.09
C ASP A 4 15.65 0.70 -32.10
N VAL A 5 16.76 0.95 -31.41
CA VAL A 5 17.85 -0.02 -31.22
C VAL A 5 17.81 -0.50 -29.79
N LEU A 6 17.77 -1.83 -29.62
CA LEU A 6 17.82 -2.46 -28.30
C LEU A 6 19.19 -2.22 -27.65
N LYS A 7 19.19 -1.90 -26.36
CA LYS A 7 20.43 -1.76 -25.57
C LYS A 7 20.69 -3.04 -24.80
N HIS A 8 21.97 -3.35 -24.58
CA HIS A 8 22.37 -4.43 -23.68
C HIS A 8 21.93 -4.16 -22.22
N ILE A 9 21.95 -2.89 -21.79
CA ILE A 9 21.51 -2.47 -20.45
C ILE A 9 20.60 -1.24 -20.58
N TYR A 10 19.48 -1.27 -19.87
CA TYR A 10 18.55 -0.16 -19.72
C TYR A 10 18.63 0.37 -18.28
N THR A 11 18.85 1.67 -18.15
CA THR A 11 18.85 2.38 -16.87
C THR A 11 17.83 3.51 -16.91
N SER A 12 17.30 3.86 -15.75
CA SER A 12 16.40 5.00 -15.54
C SER A 12 16.91 5.80 -14.35
N ASN A 13 16.87 7.13 -14.45
CA ASN A 13 17.11 8.02 -13.31
C ASN A 13 15.81 8.38 -12.58
N GLU A 14 14.67 7.89 -13.08
CA GLU A 14 13.35 8.13 -12.54
C GLU A 14 12.77 6.81 -12.00
N HIS A 15 12.14 6.88 -10.84
CA HIS A 15 11.37 5.75 -10.32
C HIS A 15 10.06 5.59 -11.11
N PRO A 16 9.58 4.35 -11.33
CA PRO A 16 8.35 4.10 -12.10
C PRO A 16 7.14 4.84 -11.52
N ASP A 17 6.34 5.43 -12.39
CA ASP A 17 5.10 6.12 -12.02
C ASP A 17 4.05 5.10 -11.56
N ILE A 18 3.75 5.09 -10.27
CA ILE A 18 2.81 4.14 -9.66
C ILE A 18 1.40 4.27 -10.25
N THR A 19 1.02 5.45 -10.75
CA THR A 19 -0.29 5.68 -11.35
C THR A 19 -0.47 4.96 -12.70
N LYS A 20 0.61 4.45 -13.30
CA LYS A 20 0.59 3.65 -14.52
C LYS A 20 0.54 2.15 -14.27
N THR A 21 0.48 1.73 -13.00
CA THR A 21 0.40 0.31 -12.64
C THR A 21 -0.96 -0.24 -13.07
N PRO A 22 -1.01 -1.30 -13.91
CA PRO A 22 -2.26 -1.93 -14.28
C PRO A 22 -2.82 -2.74 -13.12
N ILE A 23 -4.14 -3.00 -13.16
CA ILE A 23 -4.77 -3.97 -12.26
C ILE A 23 -4.14 -5.35 -12.53
N PRO A 24 -3.73 -6.11 -11.49
CA PRO A 24 -3.20 -7.46 -11.68
C PRO A 24 -4.22 -8.38 -12.36
N LEU A 25 -3.72 -9.28 -13.23
CA LEU A 25 -4.54 -10.29 -13.91
C LEU A 25 -4.87 -11.44 -12.95
N TRP A 26 -5.80 -11.18 -12.02
CA TRP A 26 -6.19 -12.11 -10.97
C TRP A 26 -6.74 -13.45 -11.50
N GLU A 27 -7.24 -13.50 -12.74
CA GLU A 27 -7.66 -14.75 -13.39
C GLU A 27 -6.52 -15.75 -13.63
N LEU A 28 -5.26 -15.30 -13.60
CA LEU A 28 -4.10 -16.17 -13.84
C LEU A 28 -3.70 -16.99 -12.61
N ILE A 29 -4.23 -16.69 -11.43
CA ILE A 29 -3.89 -17.37 -10.18
C ILE A 29 -5.07 -18.18 -9.64
N ASP A 30 -4.76 -19.30 -8.98
CA ASP A 30 -5.75 -20.04 -8.20
C ASP A 30 -5.77 -19.48 -6.77
N MET A 31 -6.71 -18.56 -6.51
CA MET A 31 -6.82 -17.87 -5.23
C MET A 31 -7.03 -18.82 -4.03
N LYS A 32 -7.50 -20.05 -4.24
CA LYS A 32 -7.66 -21.04 -3.16
C LYS A 32 -6.32 -21.52 -2.58
N LYS A 33 -5.20 -21.23 -3.24
CA LYS A 33 -3.85 -21.61 -2.81
C LYS A 33 -3.17 -20.53 -1.96
N TYR A 34 -3.86 -19.43 -1.67
CA TYR A 34 -3.29 -18.28 -0.98
C TYR A 34 -4.09 -17.98 0.30
N ALA A 35 -3.37 -17.60 1.36
CA ALA A 35 -3.98 -17.22 2.64
C ALA A 35 -4.50 -15.77 2.63
N SER A 36 -3.88 -14.89 1.84
CA SER A 36 -4.27 -13.49 1.65
C SER A 36 -3.94 -13.03 0.24
N MET A 37 -4.62 -11.98 -0.22
CA MET A 37 -4.27 -11.27 -1.46
C MET A 37 -3.48 -10.01 -1.14
N ASN A 38 -2.60 -9.60 -2.04
CA ASN A 38 -1.73 -8.46 -1.84
C ASN A 38 -2.08 -7.31 -2.79
N VAL A 39 -2.17 -6.10 -2.27
CA VAL A 39 -2.43 -4.88 -3.04
C VAL A 39 -1.42 -3.81 -2.64
N GLN A 40 -0.82 -3.12 -3.61
CA GLN A 40 0.10 -2.01 -3.34
C GLN A 40 -0.62 -0.68 -3.55
N TYR A 41 -0.60 0.21 -2.57
CA TYR A 41 -1.15 1.56 -2.67
C TYR A 41 -0.07 2.59 -2.99
N SER A 42 1.14 2.42 -2.46
CA SER A 42 2.22 3.39 -2.55
C SER A 42 3.60 2.76 -2.70
N ARG A 43 4.57 3.60 -3.09
CA ARG A 43 6.00 3.29 -3.14
C ARG A 43 6.81 4.44 -2.59
N GLY A 44 7.84 4.10 -1.84
CA GLY A 44 8.77 5.05 -1.23
C GLY A 44 8.33 5.46 0.16
N CYS A 45 9.31 5.76 1.02
CA CYS A 45 9.13 6.00 2.44
C CYS A 45 9.88 7.26 2.85
N PRO A 46 9.28 8.19 3.64
CA PRO A 46 9.95 9.42 4.04
C PRO A 46 10.99 9.21 5.15
N PHE A 47 11.01 8.03 5.77
CA PHE A 47 11.95 7.68 6.82
C PHE A 47 13.31 7.26 6.25
N ASN A 48 14.36 7.39 7.07
CA ASN A 48 15.73 7.09 6.70
C ASN A 48 16.32 6.05 7.68
N CYS A 49 15.66 4.91 7.81
CA CYS A 49 16.13 3.83 8.69
C CYS A 49 17.40 3.20 8.11
N GLU A 50 18.45 3.07 8.91
CA GLU A 50 19.79 2.63 8.47
C GLU A 50 19.83 1.22 7.86
N PHE A 51 18.89 0.36 8.25
CA PHE A 51 18.77 -1.03 7.80
C PHE A 51 17.83 -1.20 6.60
N CYS A 52 17.14 -0.15 6.18
CA CYS A 52 16.06 -0.21 5.19
C CYS A 52 16.56 0.20 3.80
N ASP A 53 16.36 -0.66 2.80
CA ASP A 53 16.75 -0.43 1.41
C ASP A 53 15.66 0.26 0.57
N ILE A 54 14.46 0.46 1.11
CA ILE A 54 13.32 1.05 0.40
C ILE A 54 13.61 2.45 -0.15
N ILE A 55 14.38 3.27 0.57
CA ILE A 55 14.76 4.59 0.06
C ILE A 55 15.68 4.50 -1.16
N ILE A 56 16.48 3.44 -1.27
CA ILE A 56 17.37 3.17 -2.41
C ILE A 56 16.53 2.68 -3.61
N LEU A 57 15.55 1.80 -3.35
CA LEU A 57 14.73 1.18 -4.38
C LEU A 57 13.62 2.12 -4.90
N ASP A 58 12.89 2.74 -3.99
CA ASP A 58 11.64 3.47 -4.24
C ASP A 58 11.66 4.95 -3.85
N GLY A 59 12.76 5.42 -3.25
CA GLY A 59 12.99 6.83 -2.96
C GLY A 59 12.28 7.35 -1.72
N HIS A 60 12.69 8.55 -1.28
CA HIS A 60 12.19 9.18 -0.05
C HIS A 60 10.78 9.75 -0.15
N ARG A 61 10.23 9.90 -1.36
CA ARG A 61 8.93 10.53 -1.57
C ARG A 61 7.87 9.45 -1.75
N PRO A 62 6.89 9.34 -0.83
CA PRO A 62 5.74 8.47 -1.03
C PRO A 62 4.96 8.88 -2.28
N ARG A 63 4.94 7.98 -3.25
CA ARG A 63 4.18 8.10 -4.50
C ARG A 63 3.01 7.13 -4.38
N THR A 64 1.80 7.63 -4.56
CA THR A 64 0.57 6.91 -4.21
C THR A 64 -0.32 6.77 -5.43
N LYS A 65 -0.98 5.62 -5.57
CA LYS A 65 -2.13 5.47 -6.46
C LYS A 65 -3.23 6.47 -6.10
N ASP A 66 -4.10 6.80 -7.03
CA ASP A 66 -5.32 7.54 -6.71
C ASP A 66 -6.39 6.62 -6.10
N LYS A 67 -7.44 7.24 -5.52
CA LYS A 67 -8.54 6.51 -4.87
C LYS A 67 -9.34 5.62 -5.83
N HIS A 68 -9.41 5.95 -7.11
CA HIS A 68 -10.12 5.16 -8.10
C HIS A 68 -9.31 3.92 -8.48
N GLN A 69 -7.99 4.05 -8.62
CA GLN A 69 -7.10 2.91 -8.88
C GLN A 69 -7.17 1.86 -7.78
N ILE A 70 -7.04 2.28 -6.52
CA ILE A 70 -7.04 1.32 -5.40
C ILE A 70 -8.41 0.64 -5.24
N VAL A 71 -9.51 1.38 -5.38
CA VAL A 71 -10.86 0.81 -5.34
C VAL A 71 -11.09 -0.15 -6.51
N ALA A 72 -10.56 0.16 -7.71
CA ALA A 72 -10.66 -0.72 -8.86
C ALA A 72 -9.90 -2.05 -8.65
N GLU A 73 -8.74 -2.04 -7.98
CA GLU A 73 -8.00 -3.25 -7.64
C GLU A 73 -8.75 -4.12 -6.62
N PHE A 74 -9.34 -3.51 -5.59
CA PHE A 74 -10.20 -4.24 -4.64
C PHE A 74 -11.48 -4.77 -5.30
N GLU A 75 -12.11 -3.99 -6.18
CA GLU A 75 -13.26 -4.44 -6.96
C GLU A 75 -12.90 -5.60 -7.90
N ALA A 76 -11.69 -5.62 -8.46
CA ALA A 76 -11.22 -6.72 -9.30
C ALA A 76 -11.07 -8.02 -8.50
N LEU A 77 -10.47 -7.98 -7.31
CA LEU A 77 -10.41 -9.12 -6.38
C LEU A 77 -11.82 -9.59 -5.99
N TYR A 78 -12.71 -8.65 -5.67
CA TYR A 78 -14.09 -8.96 -5.32
C TYR A 78 -14.83 -9.65 -6.48
N ARG A 79 -14.64 -9.20 -7.71
CA ARG A 79 -15.25 -9.82 -8.90
C ARG A 79 -14.72 -11.22 -9.17
N GLN A 80 -13.46 -11.49 -8.86
CA GLN A 80 -12.91 -12.84 -8.95
C GLN A 80 -13.38 -13.77 -7.82
N GLY A 81 -14.09 -13.24 -6.82
CA GLY A 81 -14.72 -14.02 -5.76
C GLY A 81 -13.91 -14.11 -4.46
N TRP A 82 -12.79 -13.40 -4.33
CA TRP A 82 -12.06 -13.29 -3.06
C TRP A 82 -12.97 -12.66 -1.99
N ARG A 83 -13.00 -13.17 -0.76
CA ARG A 83 -13.83 -12.64 0.36
C ARG A 83 -13.12 -12.77 1.71
N ASP A 84 -11.80 -12.58 1.70
CA ASP A 84 -10.95 -12.81 2.86
C ASP A 84 -9.85 -11.72 2.92
N GLY A 85 -8.79 -11.94 3.71
CA GLY A 85 -7.76 -10.95 4.00
C GLY A 85 -7.07 -10.35 2.79
N VAL A 86 -6.88 -9.03 2.84
CA VAL A 86 -6.08 -8.29 1.86
C VAL A 86 -4.98 -7.52 2.57
N PHE A 87 -3.73 -7.86 2.28
CA PHE A 87 -2.56 -7.20 2.83
C PHE A 87 -2.12 -6.05 1.91
N ILE A 88 -2.06 -4.84 2.46
CA ILE A 88 -1.50 -3.68 1.78
C ILE A 88 0.00 -3.69 2.01
N VAL A 89 0.74 -4.06 0.96
CA VAL A 89 2.18 -4.36 1.00
C VAL A 89 3.08 -3.12 1.01
N ASP A 90 2.53 -1.97 1.38
CA ASP A 90 3.29 -0.73 1.40
C ASP A 90 4.24 -0.73 2.60
N ASP A 91 5.52 -0.43 2.40
CA ASP A 91 6.53 -0.36 3.47
C ASP A 91 6.15 0.60 4.60
N ASN A 92 5.37 1.63 4.23
CA ASN A 92 4.70 2.48 5.19
C ASN A 92 3.41 3.03 4.58
N PHE A 93 2.29 2.36 4.83
CA PHE A 93 0.99 2.77 4.31
C PHE A 93 0.62 4.21 4.69
N ILE A 94 1.07 4.67 5.86
CA ILE A 94 0.80 6.02 6.37
C ILE A 94 1.81 7.07 5.89
N GLY A 95 2.66 6.75 4.90
CA GLY A 95 3.65 7.68 4.35
C GLY A 95 3.07 8.99 3.79
N ASN A 96 1.81 8.99 3.38
CA ASN A 96 1.07 10.22 3.02
C ASN A 96 -0.29 10.30 3.73
N LYS A 97 -0.24 10.55 5.05
CA LYS A 97 -1.42 10.67 5.93
C LYS A 97 -2.50 11.62 5.37
N ARG A 98 -2.10 12.79 4.83
CA ARG A 98 -3.03 13.79 4.30
C ARG A 98 -3.89 13.23 3.17
N LYS A 99 -3.27 12.59 2.17
CA LYS A 99 -4.00 12.00 1.04
C LYS A 99 -4.85 10.80 1.49
N LEU A 100 -4.33 9.96 2.39
CA LEU A 100 -5.07 8.84 2.95
C LEU A 100 -6.38 9.28 3.61
N LYS A 101 -6.31 10.26 4.51
CA LYS A 101 -7.48 10.78 5.25
C LYS A 101 -8.47 11.50 4.34
N ALA A 102 -7.98 12.32 3.41
CA ALA A 102 -8.84 13.14 2.56
C ALA A 102 -9.51 12.34 1.42
N GLU A 103 -8.86 11.30 0.91
CA GLU A 103 -9.27 10.67 -0.36
C GLU A 103 -9.41 9.15 -0.27
N THR A 104 -8.33 8.46 0.10
CA THR A 104 -8.21 7.00 -0.04
C THR A 104 -9.10 6.26 0.95
N LEU A 105 -8.99 6.54 2.25
CA LEU A 105 -9.78 5.88 3.28
C LEU A 105 -11.28 6.19 3.14
N PRO A 106 -11.73 7.44 2.88
CA PRO A 106 -13.14 7.70 2.60
C PRO A 106 -13.69 6.92 1.40
N ALA A 107 -12.90 6.74 0.33
CA ALA A 107 -13.32 5.94 -0.81
C ALA A 107 -13.43 4.45 -0.46
N LEU A 108 -12.45 3.92 0.27
CA LEU A 108 -12.43 2.54 0.71
C LEU A 108 -13.58 2.23 1.67
N ILE A 109 -13.86 3.11 2.63
CA ILE A 109 -15.01 3.00 3.55
C ILE A 109 -16.33 2.85 2.77
N ARG A 110 -16.58 3.73 1.80
CA ARG A 110 -17.80 3.66 0.97
C ARG A 110 -17.88 2.35 0.21
N TRP A 111 -16.77 1.90 -0.38
CA TRP A 111 -16.72 0.65 -1.12
C TRP A 111 -16.96 -0.57 -0.20
N SER A 112 -16.26 -0.65 0.93
CA SER A 112 -16.42 -1.72 1.92
C SER A 112 -17.85 -1.80 2.46
N GLN A 113 -18.44 -0.66 2.85
CA GLN A 113 -19.82 -0.61 3.34
C GLN A 113 -20.84 -1.05 2.27
N GLY A 114 -20.68 -0.56 1.03
CA GLY A 114 -21.54 -0.95 -0.09
C GLY A 114 -21.49 -2.44 -0.43
N ARG A 115 -20.42 -3.13 -0.02
CA ARG A 115 -20.22 -4.57 -0.20
C ARG A 115 -20.39 -5.40 1.07
N LYS A 116 -20.83 -4.78 2.18
CA LYS A 116 -20.98 -5.41 3.50
C LYS A 116 -19.66 -6.00 4.03
N TYR A 117 -18.56 -5.25 3.88
CA TYR A 117 -17.22 -5.59 4.37
C TYR A 117 -16.73 -6.98 3.89
N PRO A 118 -16.50 -7.16 2.59
CA PRO A 118 -16.09 -8.45 2.04
C PRO A 118 -14.63 -8.82 2.36
N PHE A 119 -13.82 -7.86 2.80
CA PHE A 119 -12.40 -8.00 3.13
C PHE A 119 -12.13 -7.46 4.53
N TRP A 120 -11.16 -8.06 5.21
CA TRP A 120 -10.42 -7.42 6.30
C TRP A 120 -9.04 -7.02 5.77
N PHE A 121 -8.56 -5.86 6.19
CA PHE A 121 -7.30 -5.29 5.71
C PHE A 121 -6.21 -5.37 6.77
N SER A 122 -5.01 -5.72 6.31
CA SER A 122 -3.79 -5.61 7.11
C SER A 122 -2.76 -4.76 6.37
N THR A 123 -1.81 -4.16 7.09
CA THR A 123 -0.79 -3.30 6.48
C THR A 123 0.43 -3.14 7.39
N GLU A 124 1.53 -2.65 6.84
CA GLU A 124 2.67 -2.12 7.59
C GLU A 124 2.57 -0.59 7.77
N ALA A 125 2.97 -0.11 8.95
CA ALA A 125 3.01 1.31 9.27
C ALA A 125 4.04 1.63 10.36
N SER A 126 4.55 2.86 10.36
CA SER A 126 5.41 3.35 11.43
C SER A 126 4.63 3.60 12.74
N ILE A 127 5.32 3.53 13.89
CA ILE A 127 4.72 3.67 15.23
C ILE A 127 3.97 4.99 15.44
N ASN A 128 4.34 6.05 14.73
CA ASN A 128 3.65 7.34 14.75
C ASN A 128 2.22 7.30 14.16
N LEU A 129 1.70 6.14 13.78
CA LEU A 129 0.26 5.92 13.61
C LEU A 129 -0.49 6.14 14.93
N ALA A 130 0.11 5.72 16.06
CA ALA A 130 -0.51 5.82 17.38
C ALA A 130 -0.87 7.26 17.79
N ASP A 131 -0.16 8.25 17.24
CA ASP A 131 -0.38 9.67 17.51
C ASP A 131 -1.53 10.30 16.69
N ASP A 132 -2.15 9.56 15.76
CA ASP A 132 -3.20 10.06 14.85
C ASP A 132 -4.50 9.27 15.02
N GLU A 133 -5.27 9.61 16.07
CA GLU A 133 -6.53 8.94 16.40
C GLU A 133 -7.54 8.98 15.24
N GLU A 134 -7.63 10.12 14.54
CA GLU A 134 -8.50 10.27 13.36
C GLU A 134 -8.14 9.26 12.27
N LEU A 135 -6.85 9.11 11.97
CA LEU A 135 -6.37 8.14 10.97
C LEU A 135 -6.70 6.71 11.39
N MET A 136 -6.47 6.34 12.65
CA MET A 136 -6.81 5.02 13.18
C MET A 136 -8.31 4.74 13.06
N GLN A 137 -9.16 5.69 13.45
CA GLN A 137 -10.62 5.55 13.31
C GLN A 137 -11.05 5.37 11.84
N LEU A 138 -10.43 6.07 10.90
CA LEU A 138 -10.70 5.91 9.47
C LEU A 138 -10.26 4.54 8.95
N MET A 139 -9.09 4.04 9.38
CA MET A 139 -8.62 2.70 9.06
C MET A 139 -9.58 1.63 9.59
N THR A 140 -9.97 1.69 10.87
CA THR A 140 -10.96 0.75 11.43
C THR A 140 -12.28 0.80 10.66
N LYS A 141 -12.80 1.99 10.34
CA LYS A 141 -14.04 2.14 9.55
C LYS A 141 -13.94 1.56 8.15
N ALA A 142 -12.75 1.56 7.55
CA ALA A 142 -12.49 1.00 6.23
C ALA A 142 -12.44 -0.54 6.23
N GLY A 143 -12.19 -1.15 7.39
CA GLY A 143 -12.09 -2.60 7.57
C GLY A 143 -10.67 -3.09 7.92
N PHE A 144 -9.76 -2.20 8.34
CA PHE A 144 -8.47 -2.63 8.87
C PHE A 144 -8.64 -3.22 10.28
N ASP A 145 -8.09 -4.41 10.49
CA ASP A 145 -8.08 -5.09 11.80
C ASP A 145 -6.68 -5.35 12.34
N THR A 146 -5.65 -5.28 11.47
CA THR A 146 -4.27 -5.64 11.79
C THR A 146 -3.31 -4.60 11.22
N VAL A 147 -2.37 -4.13 12.03
CA VAL A 147 -1.27 -3.29 11.58
C VAL A 147 0.04 -3.86 12.14
N PHE A 148 0.99 -4.12 11.24
CA PHE A 148 2.35 -4.46 11.60
C PHE A 148 3.13 -3.17 11.83
N VAL A 149 3.68 -3.02 13.03
CA VAL A 149 4.45 -1.84 13.43
C VAL A 149 5.88 -2.25 13.70
N GLY A 150 6.82 -1.65 12.95
CA GLY A 150 8.25 -1.79 13.19
C GLY A 150 8.65 -1.04 14.47
N ILE A 151 8.92 -1.78 15.54
CA ILE A 151 9.51 -1.26 16.79
C ILE A 151 10.96 -1.72 16.79
N GLU A 152 11.84 -0.88 16.24
CA GLU A 152 13.23 -1.27 15.96
C GLU A 152 14.08 -1.40 17.23
N THR A 153 13.91 -0.45 18.16
CA THR A 153 14.62 -0.47 19.43
C THR A 153 13.86 0.32 20.49
N PRO A 154 13.74 -0.22 21.73
CA PRO A 154 13.21 0.53 22.86
C PRO A 154 14.25 1.50 23.47
N ASN A 155 15.51 1.45 23.02
CA ASN A 155 16.56 2.34 23.50
C ASN A 155 16.47 3.70 22.81
N GLU A 156 16.14 4.76 23.57
CA GLU A 156 16.04 6.13 23.05
C GLU A 156 17.33 6.60 22.35
N GLU A 157 18.50 6.17 22.82
CA GLU A 157 19.80 6.54 22.23
C GLU A 157 20.02 5.94 20.83
N SER A 158 19.27 4.89 20.47
CA SER A 158 19.39 4.18 19.20
C SER A 158 18.28 4.55 18.19
N GLN A 159 17.46 5.56 18.48
CA GLN A 159 16.34 5.98 17.62
C GLN A 159 16.70 7.08 16.59
N PHE A 160 17.98 7.36 16.36
CA PHE A 160 18.44 8.44 15.48
C PHE A 160 19.54 8.02 14.51
#